data_AF-A0A482ZV49-F1
#
_entry.id   AF-A0A482ZV49-F1
#
_cell.length_a   1.000
_cell.length_b   1.000
_cell.length_c   1.000
_cell.angle_alpha   90.00
_cell.angle_beta   90.00
_cell.angle_gamma   90.00
#
_symmetry.space_group_name_H-M   'P 1'
#
loop_
_entity.id
_entity.type
_entity.pdbx_description
1 polymer ?
#
loop_
_entity_poly.entity_id
_entity_poly.type
_entity_poly.pdbx_seq_one_letter_code
_entity_poly.pdbx_strand_id
1 'polypeptide(L)'
;MNPEKVCSYQFTTVLNLDKRFPQVGLADSKYLDLLREEFMDFTLSPMDHPSLSTYKSATGEKPRAGVFWHEVSKIRALDGVRRFPSLTNLMAGLLSIPSSNADSERGFSILRKIHTDQRGSLKQSTIISLMTMKFNCDECCYETKFTEELLSKCKKATSISLNH
;
A
#
# COMPACT_ATOMS: atom_id res chain seq x y z
N MET A 1 -7.19 10.24 -4.30
CA MET A 1 -7.98 11.22 -5.10
C MET A 1 -9.00 10.44 -5.92
N ASN A 2 -10.29 10.79 -5.91
CA ASN A 2 -11.31 10.04 -6.67
C ASN A 2 -11.16 10.35 -8.17
N PRO A 3 -10.89 9.37 -9.05
CA PRO A 3 -10.75 9.54 -10.50
C PRO A 3 -11.90 10.36 -11.13
N GLU A 4 -13.12 10.15 -10.66
CA GLU A 4 -14.33 10.80 -11.20
C GLU A 4 -14.39 12.31 -10.90
N LYS A 5 -13.62 12.77 -9.90
CA LYS A 5 -13.57 14.18 -9.51
C LYS A 5 -12.21 14.82 -9.83
N VAL A 6 -11.27 14.12 -10.45
CA VAL A 6 -9.88 14.63 -10.61
C VAL A 6 -9.84 15.99 -11.31
N CYS A 7 -10.68 16.19 -12.33
CA CYS A 7 -10.76 17.45 -13.08
C CYS A 7 -11.39 18.62 -12.30
N SER A 8 -11.99 18.36 -11.13
CA SER A 8 -12.61 19.39 -10.27
C SER A 8 -11.66 19.94 -9.20
N TYR A 9 -10.50 19.31 -8.99
CA TYR A 9 -9.56 19.74 -7.97
C TYR A 9 -8.62 20.82 -8.49
N GLN A 10 -8.37 21.82 -7.64
CA GLN A 10 -7.37 22.84 -7.92
C GLN A 10 -5.95 22.32 -7.63
N PHE A 11 -4.96 22.85 -8.35
CA PHE A 11 -3.55 22.55 -8.10
C PHE A 11 -3.14 22.81 -6.64
N THR A 12 -3.75 23.80 -5.98
CA THR A 12 -3.56 24.09 -4.55
C THR A 12 -3.82 22.87 -3.66
N THR A 13 -4.79 22.01 -3.99
CA THR A 13 -5.04 20.77 -3.26
C THR A 13 -3.89 19.78 -3.40
N VAL A 14 -3.35 19.64 -4.62
CA VAL A 14 -2.20 18.78 -4.91
C VAL A 14 -0.95 19.29 -4.18
N LEU A 15 -0.73 20.60 -4.19
CA LEU A 15 0.38 21.25 -3.49
C LEU A 15 0.29 21.11 -1.96
N ASN A 16 -0.92 21.21 -1.40
CA ASN A 16 -1.13 20.99 0.03
C ASN A 16 -0.91 19.52 0.43
N LEU A 17 -1.21 18.58 -0.46
CA LEU A 17 -0.92 17.16 -0.23
C LEU A 17 0.58 16.90 -0.23
N ASP A 18 1.31 17.44 -1.20
CA ASP A 18 2.76 17.32 -1.25
C ASP A 18 3.43 17.87 0.02
N LYS A 19 3.09 19.11 0.41
CA LYS A 19 3.59 19.73 1.65
C LYS A 19 3.28 18.93 2.91
N ARG A 20 2.14 18.23 2.93
CA ARG A 20 1.71 17.44 4.09
C ARG A 20 2.44 16.09 4.18
N PHE A 21 2.96 15.60 3.06
CA PHE A 21 3.66 14.32 2.98
C PHE A 21 5.06 14.49 2.39
N PRO A 22 5.97 15.21 3.08
CA PRO A 22 7.32 15.48 2.58
C PRO A 22 8.13 14.21 2.29
N GLN A 23 7.79 13.08 2.93
CA GLN A 23 8.36 11.75 2.67
C GLN A 23 8.09 11.22 1.26
N VAL A 24 7.15 11.80 0.52
CA VAL A 24 6.88 11.46 -0.90
C VAL A 24 7.91 12.13 -1.83
N GLY A 25 8.77 13.00 -1.30
CA GLY A 25 10.02 13.41 -1.95
C GLY A 25 9.88 14.41 -3.10
N LEU A 26 8.76 15.14 -3.18
CA LEU A 26 8.49 16.11 -4.25
C LEU A 26 8.61 17.58 -3.78
N ALA A 27 9.08 17.82 -2.56
CA ALA A 27 9.15 19.14 -1.92
C ALA A 27 10.22 20.11 -2.49
N ASP A 28 10.99 19.68 -3.49
CA ASP A 28 11.97 20.53 -4.17
C ASP A 28 11.29 21.36 -5.27
N SER A 29 11.64 22.65 -5.40
CA SER A 29 10.88 23.61 -6.22
C SER A 29 10.80 23.19 -7.68
N LYS A 30 11.87 22.57 -8.18
CA LYS A 30 11.92 22.03 -9.55
C LYS A 30 10.87 20.94 -9.79
N TYR A 31 10.63 20.09 -8.80
CA TYR A 31 9.63 19.03 -8.92
C TYR A 31 8.20 19.57 -8.79
N LEU A 32 8.00 20.64 -8.04
CA LEU A 32 6.70 21.32 -7.96
C LEU A 32 6.30 21.98 -9.27
N ASP A 33 7.24 22.58 -10.00
CA ASP A 33 6.99 23.17 -11.31
C ASP A 33 6.63 22.07 -12.33
N LEU A 34 7.40 20.98 -12.37
CA LEU A 34 7.09 19.80 -13.21
C LEU A 34 5.73 19.19 -12.86
N LEU A 35 5.43 19.04 -11.56
CA LEU A 35 4.14 18.52 -11.10
C LEU A 35 2.98 19.43 -11.51
N ARG A 36 3.18 20.76 -11.50
CA ARG A 36 2.19 21.72 -11.97
C ARG A 36 1.93 21.55 -13.46
N GLU A 37 2.97 21.48 -14.26
CA GLU A 37 2.89 21.27 -15.70
C GLU A 37 2.16 19.96 -16.03
N GLU A 38 2.57 18.86 -15.40
CA GLU A 38 1.93 17.55 -15.53
C GLU A 38 0.44 17.60 -15.13
N PHE A 39 0.11 18.28 -14.04
CA PHE A 39 -1.28 18.39 -13.58
C PHE A 39 -2.14 19.23 -14.53
N MET A 40 -1.58 20.31 -15.09
CA MET A 40 -2.29 21.11 -16.11
C MET A 40 -2.52 20.28 -17.37
N ASP A 41 -1.49 19.61 -17.89
CA ASP A 41 -1.61 18.74 -19.07
C ASP A 41 -2.66 17.64 -18.85
N PHE A 42 -2.62 16.98 -17.68
CA PHE A 42 -3.63 16.01 -17.29
C PHE A 42 -5.04 16.61 -17.28
N THR A 43 -5.25 17.80 -16.71
CA THR A 43 -6.59 18.43 -16.69
C THR A 43 -7.08 18.86 -18.07
N LEU A 44 -6.18 19.21 -18.98
CA LEU A 44 -6.48 19.66 -20.34
C LEU A 44 -6.68 18.52 -21.34
N SER A 45 -6.26 17.30 -20.99
CA SER A 45 -6.31 16.12 -21.87
C SER A 45 -7.22 14.99 -21.36
N PRO A 46 -8.50 15.25 -21.01
CA PRO A 46 -9.38 14.26 -20.41
C PRO A 46 -9.70 13.06 -21.31
N MET A 47 -9.52 13.20 -22.62
CA MET A 47 -9.75 12.15 -23.61
C MET A 47 -8.70 11.04 -23.57
N ASP A 48 -7.50 11.35 -23.07
CA ASP A 48 -6.40 10.39 -22.95
C ASP A 48 -6.47 9.58 -21.64
N HIS A 49 -7.45 9.88 -20.77
CA HIS A 49 -7.58 9.24 -19.47
C HIS A 49 -8.17 7.83 -19.59
N PRO A 50 -7.80 6.90 -18.69
CA PRO A 50 -8.40 5.59 -18.63
C PRO A 50 -9.93 5.68 -18.49
N SER A 51 -10.65 4.90 -19.30
CA SER A 51 -12.11 4.85 -19.27
C SER A 51 -12.63 4.27 -17.96
N LEU A 52 -13.85 4.65 -17.56
CA LEU A 52 -14.49 4.16 -16.33
C LEU A 52 -14.62 2.63 -16.27
N SER A 53 -14.74 1.96 -17.43
CA SER A 53 -14.73 0.50 -17.52
C SER A 53 -13.40 -0.14 -17.12
N THR A 54 -12.28 0.59 -17.24
CA THR A 54 -10.94 0.05 -16.98
C THR A 54 -10.63 -0.07 -15.49
N TYR A 55 -11.21 0.79 -14.64
CA TYR A 55 -10.88 0.85 -13.21
C TYR A 55 -12.09 0.62 -12.28
N LYS A 56 -13.26 0.27 -12.83
CA LYS A 56 -14.39 -0.24 -12.03
C LYS A 56 -14.07 -1.64 -11.51
N SER A 57 -14.42 -1.91 -10.25
CA SER A 57 -14.39 -3.26 -9.70
C SER A 57 -15.33 -4.16 -10.50
N ALA A 58 -14.97 -5.43 -10.71
CA ALA A 58 -15.85 -6.45 -11.30
C ALA A 58 -17.19 -6.58 -10.53
N THR A 59 -17.22 -6.19 -9.26
CA THR A 59 -18.40 -6.16 -8.39
C THR A 59 -19.21 -4.87 -8.48
N GLY A 60 -18.76 -3.84 -9.22
CA GLY A 60 -19.47 -2.57 -9.40
C GLY A 60 -19.49 -1.62 -8.20
N GLU A 61 -19.05 -2.06 -7.02
CA GLU A 61 -19.29 -1.33 -5.76
C GLU A 61 -18.45 -0.06 -5.58
N LYS A 62 -17.18 -0.03 -6.02
CA LYS A 62 -16.28 1.15 -5.89
C LYS A 62 -15.23 1.24 -7.00
N PRO A 63 -14.89 2.45 -7.49
CA PRO A 63 -13.78 2.65 -8.41
C PRO A 63 -12.45 2.35 -7.72
N ARG A 64 -11.60 1.53 -8.34
CA ARG A 64 -10.27 1.19 -7.83
C ARG A 64 -9.30 2.30 -8.22
N ALA A 65 -9.18 3.31 -7.35
CA ALA A 65 -8.28 4.44 -7.59
C ALA A 65 -6.83 3.99 -7.88
N GLY A 66 -6.33 2.95 -7.21
CA GLY A 66 -5.00 2.40 -7.49
C GLY A 66 -4.84 1.89 -8.93
N VAL A 67 -5.87 1.23 -9.48
CA VAL A 67 -5.88 0.74 -10.87
C VAL A 67 -5.91 1.91 -11.85
N PHE A 68 -6.73 2.93 -11.56
CA PHE A 68 -6.76 4.15 -12.38
C PHE A 68 -5.38 4.81 -12.50
N TRP A 69 -4.74 5.11 -11.37
CA TRP A 69 -3.43 5.76 -11.38
C TRP A 69 -2.32 4.87 -11.95
N HIS A 70 -2.46 3.55 -11.83
CA HIS A 70 -1.60 2.60 -12.51
C HIS A 70 -1.73 2.70 -14.04
N GLU A 71 -2.94 2.78 -14.59
CA GLU A 71 -3.14 2.97 -16.03
C GLU A 71 -2.66 4.35 -16.51
N VAL A 72 -2.87 5.42 -15.74
CA VAL A 72 -2.29 6.74 -16.04
C VAL A 72 -0.76 6.69 -16.10
N SER A 73 -0.11 5.90 -15.25
CA SER A 73 1.35 5.71 -15.28
C SER A 73 1.88 5.01 -16.54
N LYS A 74 1.01 4.35 -17.30
CA LYS A 74 1.35 3.71 -18.57
C LYS A 74 1.29 4.67 -19.75
N ILE A 75 0.65 5.83 -19.61
CA ILE A 75 0.58 6.84 -20.67
C ILE A 75 2.00 7.35 -20.98
N ARG A 76 2.35 7.34 -22.26
CA ARG A 76 3.63 7.80 -22.78
C ARG A 76 3.44 9.06 -23.62
N ALA A 77 4.41 9.96 -23.54
CA ALA A 77 4.53 11.06 -24.48
C ALA A 77 5.10 10.57 -25.83
N LEU A 78 5.15 11.46 -26.82
CA LEU A 78 5.62 11.14 -28.18
C LEU A 78 7.09 10.70 -28.22
N ASP A 79 7.88 11.10 -27.22
CA ASP A 79 9.28 10.71 -27.02
C ASP A 79 9.44 9.33 -26.36
N GLY A 80 8.34 8.64 -26.03
CA GLY A 80 8.35 7.34 -25.36
C GLY A 80 8.59 7.40 -23.84
N VAL A 81 8.73 8.59 -23.26
CA VAL A 81 8.88 8.78 -21.80
C VAL A 81 7.51 8.79 -21.13
N ARG A 82 7.45 8.48 -19.83
CA ARG A 82 6.21 8.62 -19.03
C ARG A 82 5.73 10.08 -19.11
N ARG A 83 4.46 10.27 -19.47
CA ARG A 83 3.87 11.61 -19.59
C ARG A 83 3.62 12.28 -18.23
N PHE A 84 3.31 11.47 -17.19
CA PHE A 84 2.94 11.96 -15.86
C PHE A 84 3.74 11.30 -14.71
N PRO A 85 5.08 11.33 -14.71
CA PRO A 85 5.89 10.61 -13.73
C PRO A 85 5.74 11.17 -12.30
N SER A 86 5.74 12.49 -12.14
CA SER A 86 5.68 13.13 -10.82
C SER A 86 4.29 12.97 -10.20
N LEU A 87 3.25 13.19 -11.00
CA LEU A 87 1.86 13.09 -10.59
C LEU A 87 1.49 11.65 -10.20
N THR A 88 1.92 10.65 -10.98
CA THR A 88 1.61 9.24 -10.67
C THR A 88 2.34 8.73 -9.44
N ASN A 89 3.59 9.17 -9.22
CA ASN A 89 4.32 8.85 -7.99
C ASN A 89 3.66 9.46 -6.76
N LEU A 90 3.24 10.74 -6.83
CA LEU A 90 2.51 11.39 -5.74
C LEU A 90 1.24 10.62 -5.38
N MET A 91 0.47 10.23 -6.39
CA MET A 91 -0.80 9.52 -6.18
C MET A 91 -0.59 8.09 -5.68
N ALA A 92 0.44 7.39 -6.14
CA ALA A 92 0.80 6.07 -5.61
C ALA A 92 1.17 6.16 -4.12
N GLY A 93 2.00 7.15 -3.74
CA GLY A 93 2.35 7.42 -2.35
C GLY A 93 1.11 7.72 -1.51
N LEU A 94 0.24 8.63 -1.98
CA LEU A 94 -0.98 8.99 -1.28
C LEU A 94 -1.95 7.80 -1.10
N LEU A 95 -2.08 6.94 -2.12
CA LEU A 95 -2.97 5.77 -2.07
C LEU A 95 -2.41 4.62 -1.23
N SER A 96 -1.11 4.63 -0.94
CA SER A 96 -0.50 3.68 0.00
C SER A 96 -0.80 4.03 1.46
N ILE A 97 -1.27 5.26 1.72
CA ILE A 97 -1.66 5.67 3.07
C ILE A 97 -3.03 5.06 3.39
N PRO A 98 -3.12 4.17 4.39
CA PRO A 98 -4.39 3.57 4.78
C PRO A 98 -5.35 4.67 5.25
N SER A 99 -6.49 4.77 4.57
CA SER A 99 -7.51 5.80 4.87
C SER A 99 -8.40 5.47 6.08
N SER A 100 -8.24 4.28 6.66
CA SER A 100 -9.04 3.81 7.80
C SER A 100 -8.18 3.05 8.80
N ASN A 101 -8.60 3.05 10.06
CA ASN A 101 -7.95 2.29 11.13
C ASN A 101 -8.24 0.78 11.06
N ALA A 102 -9.04 0.32 10.10
CA ALA A 102 -9.48 -1.08 10.03
C ALA A 102 -8.30 -2.08 9.92
N ASP A 103 -7.24 -1.73 9.19
CA ASP A 103 -6.05 -2.57 9.07
C ASP A 103 -5.28 -2.63 10.41
N SER A 104 -5.18 -1.50 11.11
CA SER A 104 -4.60 -1.43 12.45
C SER A 104 -5.43 -2.22 13.47
N GLU A 105 -6.76 -2.12 13.41
CA GLU A 105 -7.69 -2.88 14.25
C GLU A 105 -7.62 -4.38 13.99
N ARG A 106 -7.48 -4.78 12.71
CA ARG A 106 -7.19 -6.17 12.35
C ARG A 106 -5.88 -6.64 12.98
N GLY A 107 -4.84 -5.81 12.92
CA GLY A 107 -3.57 -6.08 13.59
C GLY A 107 -3.71 -6.24 15.11
N PHE A 108 -4.45 -5.34 15.76
CA PHE A 108 -4.73 -5.45 17.20
C PHE A 108 -5.55 -6.68 17.56
N SER A 109 -6.49 -7.10 16.71
CA SER A 109 -7.24 -8.33 16.91
C SER A 109 -6.35 -9.58 16.82
N ILE A 110 -5.43 -9.62 15.85
CA ILE A 110 -4.43 -10.70 15.74
C ILE A 110 -3.50 -10.68 16.97
N LEU A 111 -3.02 -9.50 17.37
CA LEU A 111 -2.17 -9.33 18.55
C LEU A 111 -2.88 -9.83 19.81
N ARG A 112 -4.16 -9.51 19.99
CA ARG A 112 -4.97 -9.96 21.14
C ARG A 112 -5.15 -11.48 21.18
N LYS A 113 -5.14 -12.14 20.02
CA LYS A 113 -5.16 -13.62 19.93
C LYS A 113 -3.79 -14.24 20.25
N ILE A 114 -2.70 -13.55 19.95
CA ILE A 114 -1.32 -14.02 20.27
C ILE A 114 -1.00 -13.76 21.75
N HIS A 115 -1.37 -12.58 22.23
CA HIS A 115 -1.14 -12.08 23.57
C HIS A 115 -2.45 -12.16 24.38
N THR A 116 -2.78 -13.37 24.83
CA THR A 116 -3.90 -13.63 25.75
C THR A 116 -3.41 -13.63 27.20
N ASP A 117 -4.27 -13.29 28.17
CA ASP A 117 -3.94 -13.26 29.61
C ASP A 117 -3.40 -14.61 30.15
N GLN A 118 -3.70 -15.73 29.50
CA GLN A 118 -3.17 -17.07 29.85
C GLN A 118 -1.80 -17.41 29.21
N ARG A 119 -1.22 -16.53 28.39
CA ARG A 119 0.11 -16.70 27.73
C ARG A 119 1.02 -15.48 27.97
N GLY A 120 1.08 -14.99 29.20
CA GLY A 120 1.82 -13.76 29.58
C GLY A 120 3.35 -13.80 29.49
N SER A 121 3.98 -14.67 28.68
CA SER A 121 5.44 -14.85 28.66
C SER A 121 6.06 -14.91 27.25
N LEU A 122 5.40 -14.34 26.23
CA LEU A 122 6.05 -14.18 24.93
C LEU A 122 6.93 -12.94 24.94
N LYS A 123 8.22 -13.12 24.62
CA LYS A 123 9.13 -11.98 24.37
C LYS A 123 8.59 -11.16 23.18
N GLN A 124 8.81 -9.85 23.23
CA GLN A 124 8.39 -8.92 22.17
C GLN A 124 8.86 -9.35 20.78
N SER A 125 10.10 -9.85 20.67
CA SER A 125 10.64 -10.37 19.40
C SER A 125 9.86 -11.56 18.84
N THR A 126 9.38 -12.45 19.72
CA THR A 126 8.52 -13.59 19.35
C THR A 126 7.15 -13.11 18.90
N ILE A 127 6.57 -12.12 19.57
CA ILE A 127 5.29 -11.52 19.18
C ILE A 127 5.39 -10.90 17.79
N ILE A 128 6.44 -10.11 17.54
CA ILE A 128 6.68 -9.50 16.23
C ILE A 128 6.83 -10.58 15.14
N SER A 129 7.60 -11.63 15.41
CA SER A 129 7.81 -12.73 14.45
C SER A 129 6.49 -13.45 14.10
N LEU A 130 5.65 -13.72 15.11
CA LEU A 130 4.35 -14.35 14.92
C LEU A 130 3.37 -13.43 14.17
N MET A 131 3.37 -12.14 14.47
CA MET A 131 2.59 -11.14 13.75
C MET A 131 3.02 -11.08 12.28
N THR A 132 4.31 -10.97 12.00
CA THR A 132 4.86 -10.97 10.63
C THR A 132 4.43 -12.22 9.88
N MET A 133 4.55 -13.40 10.48
CA MET A 133 4.12 -14.64 9.84
C MET A 133 2.62 -14.64 9.54
N LYS A 134 1.77 -14.17 10.46
CA LYS A 134 0.31 -14.10 10.25
C LYS A 134 -0.15 -13.04 9.26
N PHE A 135 0.59 -11.96 9.09
CA PHE A 135 0.28 -10.93 8.10
C PHE A 135 0.70 -11.30 6.69
N ASN A 136 1.74 -12.13 6.55
CA ASN A 136 2.34 -12.46 5.26
C ASN A 136 2.02 -13.89 4.77
N CYS A 137 1.30 -14.68 5.57
CA CYS A 137 0.90 -16.03 5.22
C CYS A 137 -0.63 -16.11 5.21
N ASP A 138 -1.20 -16.07 4.00
CA ASP A 138 -2.65 -16.17 3.77
C ASP A 138 -3.14 -17.63 3.71
N GLU A 139 -2.22 -18.60 3.70
CA GLU A 139 -2.54 -20.03 3.67
C GLU A 139 -3.06 -20.53 5.02
N CYS A 140 -3.94 -21.55 4.98
CA CYS A 140 -4.35 -22.23 6.19
C CYS A 140 -3.17 -22.99 6.80
N CYS A 141 -3.11 -23.05 8.14
CA CYS A 141 -1.96 -23.62 8.86
C CYS A 141 -1.66 -25.09 8.54
N TYR A 142 -2.61 -25.83 8.00
CA TYR A 142 -2.43 -27.23 7.58
C TYR A 142 -1.95 -27.37 6.12
N GLU A 143 -2.01 -26.29 5.34
CA GLU A 143 -1.52 -26.22 3.96
C GLU A 143 -0.06 -25.75 3.91
N THR A 144 0.35 -24.98 4.92
CA THR A 144 1.72 -24.45 5.04
C THR A 144 2.74 -25.59 5.15
N LYS A 145 3.54 -25.79 4.10
CA LYS A 145 4.63 -26.76 4.08
C LYS A 145 5.89 -26.15 4.68
N PHE A 146 6.29 -26.62 5.85
CA PHE A 146 7.56 -26.24 6.48
C PHE A 146 8.69 -27.14 5.98
N THR A 147 9.89 -26.57 5.84
CA THR A 147 11.08 -27.35 5.46
C THR A 147 11.46 -28.33 6.58
N GLU A 148 12.01 -29.50 6.21
CA GLU A 148 12.47 -30.50 7.18
C GLU A 148 13.54 -29.93 8.13
N GLU A 149 14.38 -29.03 7.63
CA GLU A 149 15.38 -28.33 8.43
C GLU A 149 14.74 -27.48 9.54
N LEU A 150 13.67 -26.74 9.21
CA LEU A 150 12.94 -25.94 10.19
C LEU A 150 12.26 -26.83 11.24
N LEU A 151 11.60 -27.91 10.80
CA LEU A 151 10.96 -28.88 11.71
C LEU A 151 11.99 -29.54 12.65
N SER A 152 13.17 -29.88 12.14
CA SER A 152 14.26 -30.44 12.94
C SER A 152 14.77 -29.43 13.98
N LYS A 153 14.97 -28.17 13.60
CA LYS A 153 15.36 -27.10 14.53
C LYS A 153 14.30 -26.85 15.61
N CYS A 154 13.02 -26.82 15.24
CA CYS A 154 11.92 -26.67 16.20
C CYS A 154 11.87 -27.83 17.20
N LYS A 155 11.97 -29.09 16.73
CA LYS A 155 12.01 -30.27 17.61
C LYS A 155 13.15 -30.19 18.63
N LYS A 156 14.35 -29.79 18.18
CA LYS A 156 15.52 -29.62 19.06
C LYS A 156 15.30 -28.53 20.11
N ALA A 157 14.70 -27.41 19.73
CA ALA A 157 14.40 -26.31 20.65
C ALA A 157 13.44 -26.74 21.78
N THR A 158 12.43 -27.55 21.46
CA THR A 158 11.47 -28.07 22.45
C THR A 158 12.08 -29.12 23.38
N SER A 159 13.00 -29.96 22.88
CA SER A 159 13.67 -30.97 23.72
C SER A 159 14.65 -30.37 24.73
N ILE A 160 15.28 -29.24 24.43
CA ILE A 160 16.21 -28.56 25.35
C ILE A 160 15.46 -27.97 26.56
N SER A 161 14.22 -27.50 26.36
CA SER A 161 13.39 -26.90 27.42
C SER A 161 12.72 -27.91 28.37
N LEU A 162 12.78 -29.21 28.10
CA LEU A 162 12.15 -30.26 28.92
C LEU A 162 13.13 -31.00 29.84
N ASN A 163 14.42 -30.72 29.74
CA ASN A 163 15.48 -31.36 30.55
C ASN A 163 15.97 -30.46 31.69
N HIS A 164 15.10 -29.60 32.23
CA HIS A 164 15.42 -28.71 33.34
C HIS A 164 14.34 -28.71 34.41
#